data_AF-A0A8H7N0N1-F1
#
_entry.id   AF-A0A8H7N0N1-F1
#
_cell.length_a   1.000
_cell.length_b   1.000
_cell.length_c   1.000
_cell.angle_alpha   90.00
_cell.angle_beta   90.00
_cell.angle_gamma   90.00
#
_symmetry.space_group_name_H-M   'P 1'
#
loop_
_entity.id
_entity.type
_entity.pdbx_description
1 polymer ?
#
loop_
_entity_poly.entity_id
_entity_poly.type
_entity_poly.pdbx_seq_one_letter_code
_entity_poly.pdbx_strand_id
1 'polypeptide(L)'
;MRVPSLAIILAAATGLAAADIPVQPCGLKIAPCRPGTHCIPNKSDCTNLDRCLGHCVSNNDFPICGGYPSIAKRCDKGYECAQDPRDPPNIADKPGICLLKGYQGLRLCGGIADGDCPAPEKCYDMPWDDCDPNQGGSDCRGLCL
;
A
#
# COMPACT_ATOMS: atom_id res chain seq x y z
N MET A 1 -62.58 40.49 6.01
CA MET A 1 -62.22 39.23 5.33
C MET A 1 -60.69 39.15 5.32
N ARG A 2 -60.10 38.21 6.06
CA ARG A 2 -58.63 38.05 6.21
C ARG A 2 -58.19 36.89 5.33
N VAL A 3 -57.32 37.16 4.36
CA VAL A 3 -56.68 36.13 3.51
C VAL A 3 -55.43 35.65 4.25
N PRO A 4 -55.22 34.34 4.51
CA PRO A 4 -53.97 33.88 5.08
C PRO A 4 -52.97 33.64 3.94
N SER A 5 -51.87 34.40 3.96
CA SER A 5 -50.71 34.15 3.10
C SER A 5 -50.05 32.83 3.49
N LEU A 6 -50.13 31.82 2.62
CA LEU A 6 -49.31 30.62 2.72
C LEU A 6 -47.86 30.96 2.34
N ALA A 7 -46.96 30.94 3.32
CA ALA A 7 -45.52 30.94 3.09
C ALA A 7 -45.05 29.52 2.74
N ILE A 8 -44.65 29.30 1.48
CA ILE A 8 -44.06 28.04 1.02
C ILE A 8 -42.57 28.06 1.40
N ILE A 9 -42.20 27.23 2.37
CA ILE A 9 -40.81 27.03 2.78
C ILE A 9 -40.19 26.00 1.82
N LEU A 10 -39.34 26.44 0.89
CA LEU A 10 -38.52 25.56 0.07
C LEU A 10 -37.35 25.04 0.92
N ALA A 11 -37.42 23.78 1.35
CA ALA A 11 -36.28 23.09 1.95
C ALA A 11 -35.31 22.67 0.82
N ALA A 12 -34.17 23.34 0.71
CA ALA A 12 -33.09 22.94 -0.17
C ALA A 12 -32.37 21.72 0.42
N ALA A 13 -32.63 20.53 -0.12
CA ALA A 13 -31.86 19.33 0.20
C ALA A 13 -30.49 19.41 -0.48
N THR A 14 -29.44 19.68 0.29
CA THR A 14 -28.06 19.53 -0.17
C THR A 14 -27.69 18.05 -0.18
N GLY A 15 -27.71 17.43 -1.36
CA GLY A 15 -27.16 16.09 -1.55
C GLY A 15 -25.64 16.13 -1.42
N LEU A 16 -25.06 15.41 -0.46
CA LEU A 16 -23.63 15.13 -0.45
C LEU A 16 -23.35 14.13 -1.57
N ALA A 17 -22.72 14.59 -2.66
CA ALA A 17 -22.08 13.68 -3.60
C ALA A 17 -20.83 13.10 -2.92
N ALA A 18 -20.85 11.79 -2.62
CA ALA A 18 -19.63 11.07 -2.30
C ALA A 18 -18.74 11.11 -3.54
N ALA A 19 -17.61 11.80 -3.46
CA ALA A 19 -16.61 11.75 -4.52
C ALA A 19 -15.94 10.37 -4.46
N ASP A 20 -16.25 9.49 -5.42
CA ASP A 20 -15.46 8.28 -5.66
C ASP A 20 -14.03 8.73 -5.96
N ILE A 21 -13.06 8.39 -5.09
CA ILE A 21 -11.65 8.64 -5.38
C ILE A 21 -11.32 7.77 -6.60
N PRO A 22 -10.97 8.35 -7.76
CA PRO A 22 -10.64 7.55 -8.92
C PRO A 22 -9.42 6.70 -8.58
N VAL A 23 -9.60 5.38 -8.66
CA VAL A 23 -8.53 4.40 -8.49
C VAL A 23 -7.40 4.77 -9.44
N GLN A 24 -6.25 5.16 -8.90
CA GLN A 24 -5.12 5.58 -9.73
C GLN A 24 -4.55 4.36 -10.45
N PRO A 25 -4.52 4.34 -11.79
CA PRO A 25 -3.86 3.27 -12.52
C PRO A 25 -2.34 3.35 -12.30
N CYS A 26 -1.69 2.20 -12.33
CA CYS A 26 -0.24 2.07 -12.23
C CYS A 26 0.27 0.92 -13.10
N GLY A 27 1.58 0.64 -13.07
CA GLY A 27 2.20 -0.36 -13.93
C GLY A 27 2.48 0.16 -15.35
N LEU A 28 2.81 -0.72 -16.30
CA LEU A 28 3.20 -0.36 -17.66
C LEU A 28 4.31 0.72 -17.75
N LYS A 29 5.17 0.81 -16.72
CA LYS A 29 6.18 1.88 -16.56
C LYS A 29 5.62 3.31 -16.56
N ILE A 30 4.34 3.49 -16.21
CA ILE A 30 3.77 4.82 -15.99
C ILE A 30 4.19 5.36 -14.63
N ALA A 31 3.80 6.61 -14.33
CA ALA A 31 4.14 7.26 -13.06
C ALA A 31 3.77 6.41 -11.83
N PRO A 32 4.61 6.44 -10.76
CA PRO A 32 4.36 5.66 -9.55
C PRO A 32 3.09 6.12 -8.82
N CYS A 33 2.62 5.26 -7.92
CA CYS A 33 1.50 5.56 -7.04
C CYS A 33 1.77 6.79 -6.15
N ARG A 34 0.69 7.46 -5.73
CA ARG A 34 0.76 8.59 -4.79
C ARG A 34 1.38 8.15 -3.46
N PRO A 35 1.96 9.08 -2.66
CA PRO A 35 2.33 8.80 -1.27
C PRO A 35 1.22 8.08 -0.50
N GLY A 36 1.58 7.06 0.27
CA GLY A 36 0.69 6.22 1.05
C GLY A 36 0.05 5.07 0.27
N THR A 37 0.44 4.87 -0.99
CA THR A 37 -0.12 3.82 -1.85
C THR A 37 0.95 3.06 -2.63
N HIS A 38 0.68 1.78 -2.88
CA HIS A 38 1.52 0.89 -3.67
C HIS A 38 0.75 0.29 -4.83
N CYS A 39 1.47 -0.11 -5.88
CA CYS A 39 0.88 -0.66 -7.08
C CYS A 39 0.73 -2.18 -6.97
N ILE A 40 -0.49 -2.68 -7.20
CA ILE A 40 -0.75 -4.11 -7.37
C ILE A 40 -1.24 -4.43 -8.78
N PRO A 41 -0.91 -5.60 -9.34
CA PRO A 41 -1.43 -6.00 -10.64
C PRO A 41 -2.95 -6.15 -10.65
N ASN A 42 -3.60 -5.76 -11.74
CA ASN A 42 -5.04 -6.01 -11.92
C ASN A 42 -5.35 -7.49 -12.13
N LYS A 43 -4.35 -8.27 -12.56
CA LYS A 43 -4.46 -9.71 -12.74
C LYS A 43 -3.31 -10.42 -12.03
N SER A 44 -3.64 -11.41 -11.20
CA SER A 44 -2.66 -12.16 -10.40
C SER A 44 -1.70 -13.03 -11.21
N ASP A 45 -2.00 -13.31 -12.48
CA ASP A 45 -1.11 -14.04 -13.40
C ASP A 45 -0.08 -13.12 -14.09
N CYS A 46 -0.28 -11.79 -14.03
CA CYS A 46 0.57 -10.79 -14.64
C CYS A 46 1.32 -10.01 -13.56
N THR A 47 2.40 -10.57 -13.02
CA THR A 47 3.12 -9.98 -11.88
C THR A 47 4.26 -9.04 -12.24
N ASN A 48 4.56 -8.87 -13.53
CA ASN A 48 5.60 -7.92 -13.97
C ASN A 48 4.98 -6.53 -14.24
N LEU A 49 5.02 -5.64 -13.25
CA LEU A 49 4.39 -4.31 -13.35
C LEU A 49 5.02 -3.39 -14.42
N ASP A 50 6.16 -3.73 -15.00
CA ASP A 50 6.67 -3.01 -16.18
C ASP A 50 5.84 -3.27 -17.44
N ARG A 51 5.10 -4.39 -17.47
CA ARG A 51 4.32 -4.87 -18.62
C ARG A 51 2.85 -5.10 -18.30
N CYS A 52 2.50 -5.13 -17.03
CA CYS A 52 1.16 -5.38 -16.53
C CYS A 52 0.50 -4.07 -16.11
N LEU A 53 -0.80 -3.95 -16.37
CA LEU A 53 -1.61 -2.89 -15.81
C LEU A 53 -1.92 -3.22 -14.34
N GLY A 54 -1.80 -2.21 -13.49
CA GLY A 54 -2.12 -2.29 -12.07
C GLY A 54 -3.00 -1.14 -11.61
N HIS A 55 -3.32 -1.17 -10.33
CA HIS A 55 -3.96 -0.08 -9.62
C HIS A 55 -3.29 0.17 -8.27
N CYS A 56 -3.34 1.42 -7.83
CA CYS A 56 -2.80 1.82 -6.54
C CYS A 56 -3.76 1.46 -5.41
N VAL A 57 -3.25 0.84 -4.37
CA VAL A 57 -3.94 0.50 -3.12
C VAL A 57 -3.17 1.04 -1.92
N SER A 58 -3.80 1.12 -0.75
CA SER A 58 -3.16 1.65 0.46
C SER A 58 -1.94 0.82 0.87
N ASN A 59 -0.89 1.45 1.41
CA ASN A 59 0.22 0.73 2.06
C ASN A 59 -0.18 -0.02 3.33
N ASN A 60 -1.42 0.12 3.79
CA ASN A 60 -1.97 -0.72 4.85
C ASN A 60 -2.68 -1.97 4.32
N ASP A 61 -2.91 -2.06 3.00
CA ASP A 61 -3.73 -3.10 2.38
C ASP A 61 -2.85 -4.21 1.78
N PHE A 62 -2.08 -4.89 2.62
CA PHE A 62 -1.35 -6.09 2.21
C PHE A 62 -2.08 -7.37 2.65
N PRO A 63 -2.18 -8.40 1.79
CA PRO A 63 -2.67 -9.71 2.22
C PRO A 63 -1.77 -10.30 3.30
N ILE A 64 -2.38 -10.92 4.31
CA ILE A 64 -1.66 -11.54 5.43
C ILE A 64 -1.24 -12.97 5.06
N CYS A 65 -0.05 -13.38 5.49
CA CYS A 65 0.50 -14.72 5.26
C CYS A 65 1.25 -15.29 6.48
N GLY A 66 1.46 -16.61 6.51
CA GLY A 66 2.24 -17.27 7.58
C GLY A 66 1.61 -17.20 8.98
N GLY A 67 2.46 -17.10 10.01
CA GLY A 67 2.07 -17.11 11.42
C GLY A 67 1.63 -18.48 11.97
N TYR A 68 1.56 -18.59 13.29
CA TYR A 68 1.04 -19.77 13.99
C TYR A 68 -0.15 -19.41 14.91
N PRO A 69 -1.19 -20.26 14.98
CA PRO A 69 -1.43 -21.40 14.10
C PRO A 69 -1.57 -20.90 12.66
N SER A 70 -1.20 -21.73 11.66
CA SER A 70 -1.12 -21.36 10.24
C SER A 70 -2.51 -21.09 9.64
N ILE A 71 -3.16 -20.05 10.14
CA ILE A 71 -4.47 -19.55 9.77
C ILE A 71 -4.36 -18.59 8.58
N ALA A 72 -3.18 -17.98 8.37
CA ALA A 72 -3.01 -17.04 7.28
C ALA A 72 -2.71 -17.78 5.97
N LYS A 73 -3.27 -17.26 4.89
CA LYS A 73 -3.17 -17.85 3.55
C LYS A 73 -1.73 -17.84 3.05
N ARG A 74 -1.43 -18.77 2.13
CA ARG A 74 -0.25 -18.63 1.27
C ARG A 74 -0.46 -17.43 0.35
N CYS A 75 0.61 -16.68 0.08
CA CYS A 75 0.56 -15.59 -0.88
C CYS A 75 0.24 -16.10 -2.29
N ASP A 76 -0.42 -15.25 -3.08
CA ASP A 76 -0.71 -15.54 -4.48
C ASP A 76 0.57 -15.68 -5.31
N LYS A 77 0.45 -16.26 -6.51
CA LYS A 77 1.58 -16.46 -7.41
C LYS A 77 2.28 -15.12 -7.67
N GLY A 78 3.61 -15.12 -7.57
CA GLY A 78 4.45 -13.95 -7.79
C GLY A 78 4.54 -12.99 -6.60
N TYR A 79 3.89 -13.32 -5.49
CA TYR A 79 4.14 -12.70 -4.19
C TYR A 79 5.04 -13.57 -3.32
N GLU A 80 5.63 -12.96 -2.31
CA GLU A 80 6.46 -13.59 -1.30
C GLU A 80 6.00 -13.15 0.09
N CYS A 81 6.04 -14.07 1.05
CA CYS A 81 5.60 -13.81 2.42
C CYS A 81 6.75 -13.23 3.23
N ALA A 82 6.60 -11.99 3.70
CA ALA A 82 7.58 -11.23 4.46
C ALA A 82 7.11 -11.08 5.90
N GLN A 83 8.03 -11.02 6.86
CA GLN A 83 7.68 -10.41 8.14
C GLN A 83 7.25 -8.95 7.87
N ASP A 84 6.20 -8.47 8.53
CA ASP A 84 5.78 -7.07 8.39
C ASP A 84 6.90 -6.14 8.88
N PRO A 85 7.45 -5.25 8.03
CA PRO A 85 8.55 -4.35 8.42
C PRO A 85 8.22 -3.39 9.56
N ARG A 86 6.93 -3.20 9.85
CA ARG A 86 6.45 -2.36 10.97
C ARG A 86 6.59 -3.08 12.30
N ASP A 87 6.83 -4.37 12.28
CA ASP A 87 7.03 -5.19 13.46
C ASP A 87 8.50 -5.26 13.87
N PRO A 88 8.78 -5.42 15.18
CA PRO A 88 10.12 -5.77 15.63
C PRO A 88 10.64 -7.05 14.94
N PRO A 89 11.95 -7.16 14.68
CA PRO A 89 12.52 -8.32 14.01
C PRO A 89 12.39 -9.59 14.87
N ASN A 90 12.35 -10.76 14.22
CA ASN A 90 12.39 -12.08 14.85
C ASN A 90 11.22 -12.39 15.80
N ILE A 91 10.02 -11.87 15.52
CA ILE A 91 8.82 -12.25 16.28
C ILE A 91 8.31 -13.57 15.74
N ALA A 92 8.52 -14.64 16.51
CA ALA A 92 7.97 -15.96 16.21
C ALA A 92 6.43 -15.92 16.14
N ASP A 93 5.86 -16.77 15.29
CA ASP A 93 4.42 -17.03 15.17
C ASP A 93 3.55 -15.85 14.72
N LYS A 94 4.13 -14.67 14.48
CA LYS A 94 3.39 -13.51 13.98
C LYS A 94 3.14 -13.65 12.47
N PRO A 95 1.91 -13.36 11.99
CA PRO A 95 1.64 -13.30 10.56
C PRO A 95 2.45 -12.18 9.89
N GLY A 96 2.88 -12.46 8.67
CA GLY A 96 3.54 -11.53 7.78
C GLY A 96 2.59 -10.92 6.74
N ILE A 97 3.18 -10.22 5.77
CA ILE A 97 2.50 -9.58 4.64
C ILE A 97 3.01 -10.13 3.30
N CYS A 98 2.13 -10.23 2.32
CA CYS A 98 2.46 -10.64 0.97
C CYS A 98 2.95 -9.44 0.14
N LEU A 99 4.22 -9.43 -0.24
CA LEU A 99 4.80 -8.41 -1.12
C LEU A 99 5.06 -8.98 -2.51
N LEU A 100 4.91 -8.15 -3.55
CA LEU A 100 5.20 -8.56 -4.92
C LEU A 100 6.71 -8.82 -5.06
N LYS A 101 7.08 -9.94 -5.69
CA LYS A 101 8.49 -10.34 -5.83
C LYS A 101 9.31 -9.28 -6.54
N GLY A 102 10.53 -9.06 -6.04
CA GLY A 102 11.41 -8.00 -6.55
C GLY A 102 10.89 -6.59 -6.25
N TYR A 103 9.93 -6.44 -5.33
CA TYR A 103 9.43 -5.16 -4.82
C TYR A 103 8.83 -4.23 -5.89
N GLN A 104 8.37 -4.82 -6.99
CA GLN A 104 7.77 -4.03 -8.05
C GLN A 104 6.52 -3.31 -7.53
N GLY A 105 6.37 -2.04 -7.93
CA GLY A 105 5.20 -1.25 -7.54
C GLY A 105 5.23 -0.72 -6.10
N LEU A 106 6.22 -1.11 -5.30
CA LEU A 106 6.48 -0.56 -3.99
C LEU A 106 7.35 0.71 -4.08
N ARG A 107 7.22 1.59 -3.09
CA ARG A 107 8.08 2.76 -2.95
C ARG A 107 9.23 2.42 -2.01
N LEU A 108 10.44 2.45 -2.54
CA LEU A 108 11.67 2.20 -1.78
C LEU A 108 12.18 3.49 -1.15
N CYS A 109 12.93 3.36 -0.07
CA CYS A 109 13.59 4.45 0.65
C CYS A 109 14.96 4.01 1.17
N GLY A 110 15.78 4.98 1.58
CA GLY A 110 17.10 4.68 2.13
C GLY A 110 18.11 4.16 1.09
N GLY A 111 19.22 3.63 1.57
CA GLY A 111 20.34 3.25 0.73
C GLY A 111 21.01 4.43 -0.01
N ILE A 112 21.94 4.11 -0.92
CA ILE A 112 22.67 5.14 -1.69
C ILE A 112 21.78 5.76 -2.78
N ALA A 113 20.77 5.03 -3.25
CA ALA A 113 20.00 5.36 -4.45
C ALA A 113 18.58 5.89 -4.17
N ASP A 114 18.00 5.58 -3.01
CA ASP A 114 16.62 5.97 -2.70
C ASP A 114 16.60 7.11 -1.66
N GLY A 115 15.54 7.92 -1.71
CA GLY A 115 15.37 9.09 -0.85
C GLY A 115 14.53 8.80 0.39
N ASP A 116 14.16 9.87 1.09
CA ASP A 116 13.19 9.80 2.17
C ASP A 116 11.78 9.47 1.66
N CYS A 117 11.00 8.82 2.52
CA CYS A 117 9.58 8.60 2.25
C CYS A 117 8.80 9.93 2.30
N PRO A 118 7.87 10.16 1.36
CA PRO A 118 6.99 11.31 1.44
C PRO A 118 6.04 11.16 2.63
N ALA A 119 5.80 12.26 3.34
CA ALA A 119 4.89 12.25 4.48
C ALA A 119 3.47 11.78 4.06
N PRO A 120 2.77 11.00 4.90
CA PRO A 120 3.11 10.62 6.29
C PRO A 120 3.87 9.28 6.41
N GLU A 121 4.35 8.70 5.32
CA GLU A 121 4.99 7.38 5.31
C GLU A 121 6.29 7.40 6.11
N LYS A 122 6.64 6.24 6.68
CA LYS A 122 7.93 6.01 7.33
C LYS A 122 8.73 4.98 6.53
N CYS A 123 10.04 5.14 6.55
CA CYS A 123 10.95 4.16 5.98
C CYS A 123 11.14 3.02 6.98
N TYR A 124 10.74 1.80 6.59
CA TYR A 124 10.97 0.58 7.35
C TYR A 124 11.97 -0.30 6.62
N ASP A 125 12.82 -0.97 7.37
CA ASP A 125 13.88 -1.79 6.79
C ASP A 125 13.34 -2.99 6.00
N MET A 126 14.06 -3.44 4.98
CA MET A 126 13.56 -4.56 4.19
C MET A 126 13.62 -5.87 4.98
N PRO A 127 12.53 -6.65 5.03
CA PRO A 127 12.47 -7.86 5.86
C PRO A 127 13.26 -9.04 5.28
N TRP A 128 13.96 -8.84 4.17
CA TRP A 128 14.65 -9.88 3.41
C TRP A 128 16.00 -9.44 2.83
N ASP A 129 16.50 -8.25 3.18
CA ASP A 129 17.91 -7.96 2.91
C ASP A 129 18.76 -8.42 4.11
N ASP A 130 19.97 -8.90 3.82
CA ASP A 130 20.94 -9.28 4.85
C ASP A 130 21.59 -8.04 5.50
N CYS A 131 20.95 -6.88 5.36
CA CYS A 131 21.46 -5.58 5.76
C CYS A 131 20.99 -5.32 7.19
N ASP A 132 21.89 -5.39 8.18
CA ASP A 132 21.54 -5.05 9.57
C ASP A 132 21.61 -3.52 9.75
N PRO A 133 20.49 -2.82 9.99
CA PRO A 133 20.46 -1.37 10.13
C PRO A 133 21.21 -0.89 11.38
N ASN A 134 21.52 -1.79 12.31
CA ASN A 134 22.31 -1.51 13.52
C ASN A 134 23.79 -1.91 13.40
N GLN A 135 24.18 -2.68 12.38
CA GLN A 135 25.56 -3.19 12.24
C GLN A 135 26.28 -2.84 10.93
N GLY A 136 25.61 -2.22 9.96
CA GLY A 136 26.36 -1.54 8.91
C GLY A 136 25.64 -1.34 7.59
N GLY A 137 25.30 -0.08 7.34
CA GLY A 137 25.33 0.47 5.99
C GLY A 137 24.33 1.61 5.79
N SER A 138 24.81 2.77 5.37
CA SER A 138 24.03 3.81 4.68
C SER A 138 23.34 3.33 3.39
N ASP A 139 23.46 2.04 3.08
CA ASP A 139 23.21 1.40 1.80
C ASP A 139 22.00 0.44 1.87
N CYS A 140 21.42 0.21 3.07
CA CYS A 140 20.25 -0.65 3.26
C CYS A 140 18.99 0.02 2.70
N ARG A 141 18.26 -0.70 1.86
CA ARG A 141 17.01 -0.19 1.27
C ARG A 141 15.85 -0.58 2.17
N GLY A 142 14.97 0.37 2.38
CA GLY A 142 13.71 0.19 3.07
C GLY A 142 12.50 0.29 2.14
N LEU A 143 11.34 0.12 2.75
CA LEU A 143 10.02 0.25 2.19
C LEU A 143 9.27 1.41 2.86
N CYS A 144 8.69 2.30 2.06
CA CYS A 144 7.80 3.33 2.57
C CYS A 144 6.42 2.74 2.88
N LEU A 145 6.01 2.83 4.15
CA LEU A 145 4.70 2.40 4.64
C LEU A 145 4.01 3.49 5.47
#